data_AF-A0A6N8YMP5-F1
#
_entry.id   AF-A0A6N8YMP5-F1
#
_cell.length_a   1.000
_cell.length_b   1.000
_cell.length_c   1.000
_cell.angle_alpha   90.00
_cell.angle_beta   90.00
_cell.angle_gamma   90.00
#
_symmetry.space_group_name_H-M   'P 1'
#
loop_
_entity.id
_entity.type
_entity.pdbx_description
1 polymer ?
#
loop_
_entity_poly.entity_id
_entity_poly.type
_entity_poly.pdbx_seq_one_letter_code
_entity_poly.pdbx_strand_id
1 'polypeptide(L)'
;MRVPLSWLAEYVPLRMPPAELAHRLTMAGLETTYDPGPGGGWGNVVVGSVVDVRPHPNADRLRLADVDTGGGTATVVCGAPNVAAGQKIAFARVGAVLTSGKTGEPVELTAAVIRGVESAGMVCSERELG
;
A
#
# COMPACT_ATOMS: atom_id res chain seq x y z
N MET A 1 -21.86 -1.82 -6.02
CA MET A 1 -20.88 -1.20 -6.94
C MET A 1 -20.11 -0.13 -6.16
N ARG A 2 -18.80 0.00 -6.36
CA ARG A 2 -17.99 1.08 -5.75
C ARG A 2 -17.48 2.00 -6.86
N VAL A 3 -17.48 3.31 -6.62
CA VAL A 3 -17.08 4.32 -7.59
C VAL A 3 -16.19 5.34 -6.87
N PRO A 4 -14.97 5.63 -7.37
CA PRO A 4 -14.16 6.70 -6.84
C PRO A 4 -14.85 8.05 -7.03
N LEU A 5 -14.92 8.87 -5.98
CA LEU A 5 -15.51 10.20 -6.08
C LEU A 5 -14.73 11.13 -7.01
N SER A 6 -13.41 10.92 -7.12
CA SER A 6 -12.57 11.63 -8.09
C SER A 6 -13.03 11.38 -9.52
N TRP A 7 -13.29 10.13 -9.87
CA TRP A 7 -13.77 9.76 -11.21
C TRP A 7 -15.18 10.29 -11.46
N LEU A 8 -16.09 10.21 -10.47
CA LEU A 8 -17.43 10.80 -10.60
C LEU A 8 -17.38 12.33 -10.81
N ALA A 9 -16.43 13.00 -10.15
CA ALA A 9 -16.23 14.44 -10.25
C ALA A 9 -15.75 14.91 -11.64
N GLU A 10 -15.18 14.02 -12.46
CA GLU A 10 -14.83 14.32 -13.86
C GLU A 10 -16.06 14.55 -14.73
N TYR A 11 -17.22 13.99 -14.35
CA TYR A 11 -18.46 14.10 -15.12
C TYR A 11 -19.44 15.14 -14.55
N VAL A 12 -19.51 15.26 -13.22
CA VAL A 12 -20.45 16.16 -12.56
C VAL A 12 -19.80 16.86 -11.36
N PRO A 13 -19.94 18.19 -11.21
CA PRO A 13 -19.39 18.90 -10.05
C PRO A 13 -19.99 18.40 -8.73
N LEU A 14 -19.14 17.89 -7.83
CA LEU A 14 -19.53 17.48 -6.49
C LEU A 14 -19.40 18.67 -5.52
N ARG A 15 -20.53 19.28 -5.16
CA ARG A 15 -20.59 20.52 -4.35
C ARG A 15 -20.96 20.30 -2.88
N MET A 16 -20.94 19.06 -2.41
CA MET A 16 -21.34 18.69 -1.06
C MET A 16 -20.41 17.62 -0.49
N PRO A 17 -20.35 17.47 0.84
CA PRO A 17 -19.57 16.41 1.46
C PRO A 17 -20.00 15.01 0.98
N PRO A 18 -19.09 14.04 0.88
CA PRO A 18 -19.40 12.69 0.39
C PRO A 18 -20.55 11.97 1.11
N ALA A 19 -20.62 12.10 2.44
CA ALA A 19 -21.69 11.50 3.22
C ALA A 19 -23.07 12.09 2.88
N GLU A 20 -23.14 13.40 2.65
CA GLU A 20 -24.36 14.09 2.22
C GLU A 20 -24.75 13.69 0.80
N LEU A 21 -23.76 13.56 -0.11
CA LEU A 21 -23.99 13.05 -1.46
C LEU A 21 -24.62 11.65 -1.43
N ALA A 22 -24.04 10.73 -0.66
CA ALA A 22 -24.55 9.36 -0.51
C ALA A 22 -25.99 9.33 0.06
N HIS A 23 -26.27 10.18 1.05
CA HIS A 23 -27.61 10.32 1.61
C HIS A 23 -28.62 10.80 0.55
N ARG A 24 -28.29 11.83 -0.24
CA ARG A 24 -29.19 12.34 -1.29
C ARG A 24 -29.42 11.36 -2.42
N LEU A 25 -28.38 10.63 -2.84
CA LEU A 25 -28.52 9.56 -3.82
C LEU A 25 -29.51 8.50 -3.31
N THR A 26 -29.40 8.12 -2.03
CA THR A 26 -30.32 7.17 -1.40
C THR A 26 -31.76 7.71 -1.41
N MET A 27 -31.96 8.98 -1.05
CA MET A 27 -33.29 9.62 -1.10
C MET A 27 -33.86 9.75 -2.52
N ALA A 28 -32.99 9.80 -3.53
CA ALA A 28 -33.38 9.80 -4.95
C ALA A 28 -33.63 8.38 -5.52
N GLY A 29 -33.51 7.33 -4.70
CA GLY A 29 -33.77 5.94 -5.07
C GLY A 29 -32.53 5.11 -5.42
N LEU A 30 -31.32 5.67 -5.26
CA LEU A 30 -30.06 4.96 -5.45
C LEU A 30 -29.42 4.69 -4.08
N GLU A 31 -29.72 3.54 -3.49
CA GLU A 31 -29.15 3.13 -2.20
C GLU A 31 -27.61 3.20 -2.23
N THR A 32 -27.05 4.14 -1.46
CA THR A 32 -25.63 4.48 -1.50
C THR A 32 -25.12 4.75 -0.09
N THR A 33 -23.98 4.16 0.24
CA THR A 33 -23.22 4.47 1.45
C THR A 33 -21.92 5.15 1.09
N TYR A 34 -21.45 6.05 1.95
CA TYR A 34 -20.11 6.62 1.84
C TYR A 34 -19.12 5.75 2.60
N ASP A 35 -18.04 5.39 1.92
CA ASP A 35 -16.88 4.74 2.50
C ASP A 35 -15.69 5.69 2.32
N PRO A 36 -15.10 6.23 3.41
CA PRO A 36 -13.95 7.11 3.32
C PRO A 36 -12.70 6.42 2.76
N GLY A 37 -12.73 5.09 2.61
CA GLY A 37 -11.57 4.30 2.24
C GLY A 37 -10.52 4.32 3.35
N PRO A 38 -9.43 3.55 3.17
CA PRO A 38 -8.39 3.53 4.18
C PRO A 38 -7.60 4.83 4.13
N GLY A 39 -7.26 5.32 5.31
CA GLY A 39 -6.62 6.62 5.47
C GLY A 39 -5.30 6.70 4.71
N GLY A 40 -5.04 7.87 4.13
CA GLY A 40 -3.72 8.23 3.65
C GLY A 40 -2.75 8.52 4.80
N GLY A 41 -1.70 9.31 4.53
CA GLY A 41 -0.70 9.64 5.56
C GLY A 41 0.43 8.62 5.66
N TRP A 42 0.72 7.92 4.56
CA TRP A 42 1.76 6.90 4.51
C TRP A 42 3.18 7.43 4.79
N GLY A 43 3.41 8.73 4.60
CA GLY A 43 4.67 9.43 4.85
C GLY A 43 5.78 8.97 3.91
N ASN A 44 6.47 7.89 4.27
CA ASN A 44 7.69 7.40 3.63
C ASN A 44 7.45 6.24 2.65
N VAL A 45 6.34 6.26 1.92
CA VAL A 45 6.06 5.32 0.84
C VAL A 45 6.41 5.95 -0.51
N VAL A 46 7.23 5.26 -1.30
CA VAL A 46 7.69 5.71 -2.61
C VAL A 46 7.53 4.61 -3.65
N VAL A 47 7.59 4.96 -4.92
CA VAL A 47 7.69 3.95 -5.99
C VAL A 47 9.13 3.47 -6.09
N GLY A 48 9.35 2.17 -5.91
CA GLY A 48 10.63 1.49 -6.07
C GLY A 48 10.66 0.59 -7.30
N SER A 49 11.86 0.27 -7.77
CA SER A 49 12.13 -0.67 -8.86
C SER A 49 12.83 -1.90 -8.31
N VAL A 50 12.26 -3.09 -8.48
CA VAL A 50 12.94 -4.33 -8.08
C VAL A 50 14.05 -4.60 -9.10
N VAL A 51 15.31 -4.56 -8.66
CA VAL A 51 16.48 -4.79 -9.53
C VAL A 51 16.92 -6.25 -9.53
N ASP A 52 16.77 -6.95 -8.40
CA ASP A 52 17.10 -8.36 -8.26
C ASP A 52 16.20 -9.06 -7.24
N VAL A 53 15.99 -10.37 -7.40
CA VAL A 53 15.23 -11.21 -6.47
C VAL A 53 15.93 -12.55 -6.27
N ARG A 54 16.25 -12.86 -5.02
CA ARG A 54 17.02 -14.05 -4.62
C ARG A 54 16.27 -14.85 -3.55
N PRO A 55 16.44 -16.17 -3.44
CA PRO A 55 15.88 -16.94 -2.34
C PRO A 55 16.52 -16.53 -1.00
N HIS A 56 15.73 -16.54 0.07
CA HIS A 56 16.25 -16.25 1.41
C HIS A 56 17.09 -17.44 1.92
N PRO A 57 18.31 -17.23 2.43
CA PRO A 57 19.24 -18.32 2.79
C PRO A 57 18.70 -19.21 3.93
N ASN A 58 17.90 -18.63 4.83
CA ASN A 58 17.38 -19.31 6.02
C ASN A 58 15.85 -19.55 5.99
N ALA A 59 15.18 -19.42 4.82
CA ALA A 59 13.73 -19.61 4.73
C ALA A 59 13.24 -19.89 3.30
N ASP A 60 12.55 -21.02 3.10
CA ASP A 60 12.10 -21.45 1.76
C ASP A 60 10.97 -20.60 1.15
N ARG A 61 10.17 -19.95 2.02
CA ARG A 61 9.01 -19.15 1.60
C ARG A 61 9.32 -17.65 1.48
N LEU A 62 10.54 -17.23 1.79
CA LEU A 62 10.94 -15.83 1.76
C LEU A 62 11.93 -15.60 0.62
N ARG A 63 11.90 -14.38 0.10
CA ARG A 63 12.81 -13.89 -0.93
C ARG A 63 13.47 -12.62 -0.43
N LEU A 64 14.68 -12.37 -0.92
CA LEU A 64 15.36 -11.09 -0.79
C LEU A 64 15.14 -10.35 -2.10
N ALA A 65 14.53 -9.17 -2.01
CA ALA A 65 14.34 -8.29 -3.16
C ALA A 65 15.23 -7.06 -2.96
N ASP A 66 16.06 -6.78 -3.96
CA ASP A 66 16.85 -5.55 -4.01
C ASP A 66 16.01 -4.51 -4.74
N VAL A 67 15.67 -3.41 -4.06
CA VAL A 67 14.76 -2.36 -4.55
C VAL A 67 15.50 -1.04 -4.68
N ASP A 68 15.59 -0.53 -5.90
CA ASP A 68 16.11 0.81 -6.18
C ASP A 68 14.99 1.85 -6.05
N THR A 69 15.24 2.88 -5.25
CA THR A 69 14.31 4.00 -5.01
C THR A 69 14.80 5.32 -5.60
N GLY A 70 15.80 5.28 -6.48
CA GLY A 70 16.44 6.45 -7.11
C GLY A 70 17.48 7.15 -6.22
N GLY A 71 17.40 6.97 -4.90
CA GLY A 71 18.40 7.43 -3.92
C GLY A 71 19.35 6.33 -3.44
N GLY A 72 19.25 5.13 -4.01
CA GLY A 72 20.00 3.95 -3.61
C GLY A 72 19.14 2.68 -3.61
N THR A 73 19.84 1.54 -3.52
CA THR A 73 19.25 0.21 -3.47
C THR A 73 19.13 -0.27 -2.03
N ALA A 74 17.95 -0.75 -1.66
CA ALA A 74 17.66 -1.34 -0.35
C ALA A 74 17.29 -2.82 -0.52
N THR A 75 17.94 -3.69 0.26
CA THR A 75 17.56 -5.11 0.34
C THR A 75 16.41 -5.27 1.34
N VAL A 76 15.35 -5.93 0.91
CA VAL A 76 14.19 -6.23 1.77
C VAL A 76 13.78 -7.69 1.68
N VAL A 77 13.29 -8.19 2.80
CA VAL A 77 12.73 -9.54 2.88
C VAL A 77 11.27 -9.48 2.47
N CYS A 78 10.91 -10.19 1.41
CA CYS A 78 9.55 -10.23 0.87
C CYS A 78 9.02 -11.67 0.88
N GLY A 79 7.81 -11.87 1.40
CA GLY A 79 7.10 -13.15 1.36
C GLY A 79 6.12 -13.29 0.18
N ALA A 80 5.96 -12.24 -0.63
CA ALA A 80 4.99 -12.25 -1.71
C ALA A 80 5.47 -13.15 -2.87
N PRO A 81 4.66 -14.10 -3.35
CA PRO A 81 5.09 -15.04 -4.40
C PRO A 81 5.26 -14.36 -5.77
N ASN A 82 4.64 -13.21 -5.97
CA ASN A 82 4.62 -12.44 -7.21
C ASN A 82 5.74 -11.39 -7.32
N VAL A 83 6.64 -11.29 -6.33
CA VAL A 83 7.79 -10.37 -6.42
C VAL A 83 8.80 -10.87 -7.44
N ALA A 84 9.15 -10.01 -8.41
CA ALA A 84 10.06 -10.31 -9.51
C ALA A 84 10.86 -9.08 -9.93
N ALA A 85 12.07 -9.31 -10.45
CA ALA A 85 12.92 -8.25 -10.99
C ALA A 85 12.23 -7.53 -12.17
N GLY A 86 12.49 -6.22 -12.30
CA GLY A 86 11.88 -5.33 -13.29
C GLY A 86 10.54 -4.72 -12.87
N GLN A 87 9.94 -5.16 -11.76
CA GLN A 87 8.67 -4.59 -11.28
C GLN A 87 8.85 -3.20 -10.67
N LYS A 88 7.89 -2.31 -10.95
CA LYS A 88 7.67 -1.11 -10.13
C LYS A 88 6.70 -1.45 -9.02
N ILE A 89 7.08 -1.16 -7.78
CA ILE A 89 6.33 -1.53 -6.57
C ILE A 89 6.17 -0.33 -5.65
N ALA A 90 5.17 -0.39 -4.76
CA ALA A 90 5.09 0.52 -3.62
C ALA A 90 6.07 0.05 -2.54
N PHE A 91 7.03 0.90 -2.21
CA PHE A 91 8.08 0.62 -1.24
C PHE A 91 7.90 1.52 -0.02
N ALA A 92 7.69 0.91 1.13
CA ALA A 92 7.70 1.60 2.41
C ALA A 92 9.12 1.58 3.00
N ARG A 93 9.69 2.77 3.21
CA ARG A 93 10.91 2.93 4.01
C ARG A 93 10.57 2.88 5.49
N VAL A 94 11.59 2.65 6.31
CA VAL A 94 11.47 2.79 7.77
C VAL A 94 10.91 4.17 8.13
N GLY A 95 9.96 4.21 9.07
CA GLY A 95 9.17 5.38 9.45
C GLY A 95 7.92 5.61 8.59
N ALA A 96 7.64 4.77 7.59
CA ALA A 96 6.35 4.82 6.88
C ALA A 96 5.21 4.33 7.78
N VAL A 97 4.03 4.91 7.63
CA VAL A 97 2.83 4.49 8.37
C VAL A 97 1.93 3.67 7.43
N LEU A 98 1.67 2.43 7.79
CA LEU A 98 0.93 1.48 6.95
C LEU A 98 -0.25 0.88 7.71
N THR A 99 -1.25 0.41 6.99
CA THR A 99 -2.36 -0.33 7.60
C THR A 99 -1.93 -1.76 7.90
N SER A 100 -2.02 -2.16 9.17
CA SER A 100 -1.76 -3.55 9.56
C SER A 100 -2.76 -4.49 8.91
N GLY A 101 -2.29 -5.40 8.05
CA GLY A 101 -3.15 -6.39 7.39
C GLY A 101 -3.87 -7.37 8.35
N LYS A 102 -3.52 -7.37 9.65
CA LYS A 102 -4.20 -8.20 10.67
C LYS A 102 -5.25 -7.45 11.47
N THR A 103 -4.99 -6.17 11.78
CA THR A 103 -5.81 -5.39 12.71
C THR A 103 -6.56 -4.25 12.05
N GLY A 104 -6.16 -3.83 10.85
CA GLY A 104 -6.71 -2.65 10.16
C GLY A 104 -6.26 -1.31 10.74
N GLU A 105 -5.40 -1.33 11.76
CA GLU A 105 -4.90 -0.14 12.45
C GLU A 105 -3.61 0.38 11.80
N PRO A 106 -3.32 1.70 11.86
CA PRO A 106 -2.08 2.27 11.38
C PRO A 106 -0.90 1.81 12.25
N VAL A 107 0.20 1.41 11.60
CA VAL A 107 1.43 0.94 12.22
C VAL A 107 2.62 1.60 11.53
N GLU A 108 3.52 2.17 12.33
CA GLU A 108 4.79 2.70 11.85
C GLU A 108 5.79 1.57 11.60
N LEU A 109 6.37 1.57 10.40
CA LEU A 109 7.33 0.57 9.97
C LEU A 109 8.69 0.80 10.62
N THR A 110 9.18 -0.18 11.36
CA THR A 110 10.53 -0.16 11.95
C THR A 110 11.46 -1.13 11.24
N ALA A 111 12.77 -0.93 11.35
CA ALA A 111 13.76 -1.87 10.83
C ALA A 111 13.60 -3.22 11.55
N ALA A 112 13.64 -4.31 10.79
CA ALA A 112 13.44 -5.65 11.32
C ALA A 112 14.52 -6.62 10.79
N VAL A 113 14.97 -7.51 11.68
CA VAL A 113 15.82 -8.65 11.30
C VAL A 113 14.93 -9.87 11.21
N ILE A 114 14.77 -10.40 9.99
CA ILE A 114 13.92 -11.55 9.72
C ILE A 114 14.84 -12.73 9.42
N ARG A 115 14.80 -13.75 10.28
CA ARG A 115 15.59 -14.99 10.09
C ARG A 115 17.08 -14.73 9.85
N GLY A 116 17.64 -13.72 10.52
CA GLY A 116 19.06 -13.36 10.45
C GLY A 116 19.45 -12.44 9.30
N VAL A 117 18.50 -11.98 8.47
CA VAL A 117 18.74 -10.98 7.43
C VAL A 117 18.01 -9.69 7.78
N GLU A 118 18.72 -8.56 7.67
CA GLU A 118 18.16 -7.24 7.88
C GLU A 118 17.26 -6.84 6.70
N SER A 119 16.07 -6.31 7.00
CA SER A 119 15.14 -5.77 6.00
C SER A 119 15.06 -4.26 6.16
N ALA A 120 15.56 -3.53 5.16
CA ALA A 120 15.65 -2.06 5.18
C ALA A 120 14.33 -1.34 4.80
N GLY A 121 13.19 -2.05 4.89
CA GLY A 121 11.88 -1.57 4.48
C GLY A 121 10.92 -2.72 4.16
N MET A 122 9.87 -2.41 3.42
CA MET A 122 8.83 -3.36 3.04
C MET A 122 8.28 -3.10 1.63
N VAL A 123 8.04 -4.18 0.87
CA VAL A 123 7.23 -4.14 -0.36
C VAL A 123 5.76 -4.24 0.04
N CYS A 124 4.97 -3.23 -0.30
CA CYS A 124 3.58 -3.12 0.15
C CYS A 124 2.60 -3.79 -0.82
N SER A 125 1.58 -4.40 -0.24
CA SER A 125 0.35 -4.82 -0.92
C SER A 125 -0.71 -3.72 -0.90
N GLU A 126 -1.76 -3.87 -1.72
CA GLU A 126 -2.93 -2.99 -1.72
C GLU A 126 -3.49 -2.82 -0.30
N ARG A 127 -3.74 -3.92 0.41
CA ARG A 127 -4.35 -3.93 1.75
C ARG A 127 -3.55 -3.19 2.82
N GLU A 128 -2.22 -3.11 2.66
CA GLU A 128 -1.34 -2.41 3.61
C GLU A 128 -1.28 -0.91 3.34
N LEU A 129 -1.63 -0.50 2.11
CA LEU A 129 -1.76 0.90 1.72
C LEU A 129 -3.18 1.41 1.91
N GLY A 130 -4.16 0.51 1.86
CA GLY A 130 -5.56 0.87 1.95
C GLY A 130 -6.42 0.26 0.88
#